data_AF-A0A812MNX6-F1
#
_entry.id   AF-A0A812MNX6-F1
#
_cell.length_a   1.000
_cell.length_b   1.000
_cell.length_c   1.000
_cell.angle_alpha   90.00
_cell.angle_beta   90.00
_cell.angle_gamma   90.00
#
_symmetry.space_group_name_H-M   'P 1'
#
loop_
_entity.id
_entity.type
_entity.pdbx_description
1 polymer ?
#
loop_
_entity_poly.entity_id
_entity_poly.type
_entity_poly.pdbx_seq_one_letter_code
_entity_poly.pdbx_strand_id
1 'polypeptide(L)'
;MPIGLEPERVSFVPDDLEGGRPHISSEYATFLAYPSSLPDLGCAAVLLDTRAIGGSVFAAVVPHVTTLKELRKAAGWDTVRPQDVFIVGCDAPLDDCQRVELKHGSLVKFVPPGAPPDWAPSLESASHLSSVDWDVLRIPCSPIASGALVLHADGIAHLSFFGNDDWRTMQQISELIDVPLCTVRVTAAYLPPGSSLVYRGRHVKGVLGVLPRPSCGSLDDSVPPTAVFLDCRPLGRDVVLAAFKGLIVSRHDLAAAIQLPALPCWELVVKGGRRCRDGFEVYHGETLILALRLVTCAAPSSCLSPLLSESEASDQEQDPALTGEGVPDRVRPLSSWANPPGLSLKTPSEGTDNLALAVRTIQEQGAVGHLPAPFHRLGELPPNTEGPLPAPDDHDLENEEDSVWHPTFMIYAMHTAPEEVQVTLRAPCDLETARGIVSAAMSDSRGRYYPHIVFADPQPTQYWGAVIALPGWAKRDPVVLLNLLELDDRCFVASLASPFSRAQVIRAAGLPPDSEVDVFAFREHIPMGPDRECDLVPGGTVTVRHPHEAIEFLWYKNMELGKIRRTSQSVHQHLEICNIWVSIVIDYVHLL
;
A
#
# COMPACT_ATOMS: atom_id res chain seq x y z
N MET A 1 -21.28 23.54 28.38
CA MET A 1 -20.06 23.54 27.53
C MET A 1 -19.26 22.30 27.89
N PRO A 2 -19.00 21.36 26.95
CA PRO A 2 -18.08 20.28 27.24
C PRO A 2 -16.66 20.87 27.22
N ILE A 3 -15.92 20.62 28.29
CA ILE A 3 -14.50 20.96 28.42
C ILE A 3 -13.79 20.23 27.27
N GLY A 4 -13.23 21.01 26.35
CA GLY A 4 -12.39 20.51 25.27
C GLY A 4 -11.12 19.91 25.88
N LEU A 5 -11.17 18.61 26.15
CA LEU A 5 -9.97 17.80 26.23
C LEU A 5 -9.43 17.73 24.80
N GLU A 6 -8.28 18.34 24.56
CA GLU A 6 -7.56 18.13 23.31
C GLU A 6 -7.44 16.61 23.05
N PRO A 7 -7.56 16.15 21.80
CA PRO A 7 -7.30 14.76 21.47
C PRO A 7 -5.83 14.48 21.78
N GLU A 8 -5.57 13.86 22.94
CA GLU A 8 -4.24 13.40 23.33
C GLU A 8 -3.65 12.60 22.17
N ARG A 9 -2.57 13.12 21.57
CA ARG A 9 -1.80 12.46 20.52
C ARG A 9 -1.05 11.27 21.12
N VAL A 10 -1.76 10.18 21.35
CA VAL A 10 -1.14 8.90 21.68
C VAL A 10 -0.62 8.29 20.38
N SER A 11 0.69 8.06 20.32
CA SER A 11 1.31 7.27 19.26
C SER A 11 0.91 5.82 19.45
N PHE A 12 0.25 5.22 18.46
CA PHE A 12 -0.04 3.77 18.40
C PHE A 12 1.03 3.02 17.61
N VAL A 13 2.18 3.67 17.39
CA VAL A 13 3.34 3.12 16.67
C VAL A 13 4.29 2.50 17.71
N PRO A 14 4.94 1.36 17.42
CA PRO A 14 6.00 0.84 18.26
C PRO A 14 7.05 1.92 18.55
N ASP A 15 7.46 1.99 19.81
CA ASP A 15 8.34 3.02 20.37
C ASP A 15 9.78 2.53 20.61
N ASP A 16 10.02 1.23 20.50
CA ASP A 16 11.36 0.64 20.50
C ASP A 16 11.71 -0.04 19.15
N LEU A 17 13.01 -0.10 18.85
CA LEU A 17 13.58 -0.68 17.64
C LEU A 17 14.86 -1.46 17.98
N GLU A 18 14.92 -2.72 17.56
CA GLU A 18 16.07 -3.60 17.82
C GLU A 18 16.55 -4.26 16.52
N GLY A 19 17.87 -4.42 16.35
CA GLY A 19 18.44 -5.11 15.20
C GLY A 19 18.21 -6.63 15.28
N GLY A 20 17.97 -7.29 14.16
CA GLY A 20 17.86 -8.74 14.09
C GLY A 20 19.18 -9.42 14.45
N ARG A 21 19.13 -10.43 15.34
CA ARG A 21 20.29 -11.16 15.84
C ARG A 21 20.16 -12.67 15.57
N PRO A 22 20.90 -13.21 14.57
CA PRO A 22 21.51 -12.50 13.45
C PRO A 22 20.46 -11.98 12.46
N HIS A 23 20.92 -11.35 11.37
CA HIS A 23 20.02 -10.98 10.27
C HIS A 23 19.46 -12.20 9.53
N ILE A 24 18.39 -11.94 8.77
CA ILE A 24 17.73 -12.97 7.95
C ILE A 24 18.60 -13.35 6.74
N SER A 25 19.33 -12.39 6.20
CA SER A 25 20.21 -12.50 5.02
C SER A 25 21.44 -11.61 5.22
N SER A 26 22.53 -11.91 4.50
CA SER A 26 23.69 -11.02 4.39
C SER A 26 23.46 -9.84 3.45
N GLU A 27 22.38 -9.87 2.65
CA GLU A 27 22.08 -8.85 1.63
C GLU A 27 21.30 -7.65 2.16
N TYR A 28 20.69 -7.76 3.34
CA TYR A 28 19.91 -6.67 3.94
C TYR A 28 19.91 -6.72 5.48
N ALA A 29 19.88 -5.55 6.11
CA ALA A 29 19.67 -5.43 7.54
C ALA A 29 18.19 -5.62 7.89
N THR A 30 17.92 -6.33 8.98
CA THR A 30 16.57 -6.49 9.53
C THR A 30 16.48 -5.79 10.87
N PHE A 31 15.43 -5.00 11.06
CA PHE A 31 15.10 -4.36 12.32
C PHE A 31 13.70 -4.77 12.75
N LEU A 32 13.51 -4.90 14.06
CA LEU A 32 12.27 -5.29 14.69
C LEU A 32 11.78 -4.13 15.55
N ALA A 33 10.64 -3.56 15.18
CA ALA A 33 9.96 -2.56 15.98
C ALA A 33 8.95 -3.24 16.90
N TYR A 34 8.92 -2.87 18.18
CA TYR A 34 8.01 -3.45 19.17
C TYR A 34 7.64 -2.42 20.26
N PRO A 35 6.54 -2.63 21.00
CA PRO A 35 6.15 -1.73 22.06
C PRO A 35 6.99 -1.94 23.33
N SER A 36 7.43 -0.86 23.95
CA SER A 36 8.26 -0.85 25.17
C SER A 36 7.60 -1.49 26.40
N SER A 37 6.29 -1.80 26.31
CA SER A 37 5.54 -2.55 27.33
C SER A 37 5.77 -4.07 27.30
N LEU A 38 6.38 -4.63 26.25
CA LEU A 38 6.57 -6.09 26.14
C LEU A 38 7.43 -6.70 27.25
N PRO A 39 8.55 -6.09 27.69
CA PRO A 39 9.34 -6.61 28.81
C PRO A 39 8.52 -6.74 30.09
N ASP A 40 7.68 -5.75 30.41
CA ASP A 40 6.80 -5.77 31.59
C ASP A 40 5.69 -6.82 31.47
N LEU A 41 5.33 -7.20 30.25
CA LEU A 41 4.44 -8.33 29.94
C LEU A 41 5.16 -9.69 29.95
N GLY A 42 6.46 -9.73 30.25
CA GLY A 42 7.26 -10.96 30.23
C GLY A 42 7.39 -11.57 28.84
N CYS A 43 7.33 -10.75 27.79
CA CYS A 43 7.34 -11.17 26.40
C CYS A 43 8.57 -10.63 25.65
N ALA A 44 8.97 -11.33 24.60
CA ALA A 44 10.02 -10.93 23.67
C ALA A 44 9.45 -10.83 22.25
N ALA A 45 9.82 -9.77 21.53
CA ALA A 45 9.57 -9.67 20.10
C ALA A 45 10.70 -10.37 19.35
N VAL A 46 10.36 -11.33 18.48
CA VAL A 46 11.32 -12.17 17.76
C VAL A 46 11.01 -12.21 16.27
N LEU A 47 12.01 -12.59 15.47
CA LEU A 47 11.84 -12.85 14.04
C LEU A 47 11.70 -14.35 13.83
N LEU A 48 10.63 -14.79 13.17
CA LEU A 48 10.43 -16.18 12.76
C LEU A 48 10.72 -16.31 11.27
N ASP A 49 11.81 -16.99 10.93
CA ASP A 49 12.16 -17.35 9.55
C ASP A 49 11.60 -18.73 9.23
N THR A 50 10.53 -18.71 8.45
CA THR A 50 9.81 -19.91 8.02
C THR A 50 10.03 -20.22 6.55
N ARG A 51 10.97 -19.56 5.86
CA ARG A 51 11.13 -19.64 4.41
C ARG A 51 11.34 -21.06 3.91
N ALA A 52 12.09 -21.87 4.63
CA ALA A 52 12.44 -23.23 4.22
C ALA A 52 11.24 -24.22 4.22
N ILE A 53 10.13 -23.88 4.87
CA ILE A 53 8.94 -24.76 4.94
C ILE A 53 7.60 -24.08 4.64
N GLY A 54 7.48 -22.77 4.88
CA GLY A 54 6.25 -21.98 4.71
C GLY A 54 6.40 -20.73 3.85
N GLY A 55 7.63 -20.38 3.45
CA GLY A 55 7.89 -19.32 2.47
C GLY A 55 7.79 -17.88 3.00
N SER A 56 7.69 -17.65 4.32
CA SER A 56 7.59 -16.30 4.88
C SER A 56 8.61 -16.02 5.99
N VAL A 57 8.84 -14.74 6.25
CA VAL A 57 9.52 -14.26 7.45
C VAL A 57 8.66 -13.19 8.08
N PHE A 58 8.51 -13.22 9.40
CA PHE A 58 7.66 -12.26 10.10
C PHE A 58 8.06 -12.08 11.55
N ALA A 59 7.65 -10.94 12.10
CA ALA A 59 7.74 -10.67 13.53
C ALA A 59 6.66 -11.43 14.31
N ALA A 60 7.03 -11.96 15.46
CA ALA A 60 6.09 -12.54 16.42
C ALA A 60 6.46 -12.11 17.84
N VAL A 61 5.47 -12.13 18.74
CA VAL A 61 5.70 -11.92 20.16
C VAL A 61 5.48 -13.24 20.88
N VAL A 62 6.46 -13.64 21.69
CA VAL A 62 6.47 -14.90 22.42
C VAL A 62 6.83 -14.63 23.89
N PRO A 63 6.53 -15.53 24.83
CA PRO A 63 7.05 -15.43 26.19
C PRO A 63 8.58 -15.30 26.20
N HIS A 64 9.13 -14.49 27.09
CA HIS A 64 10.58 -14.30 27.19
C HIS A 64 11.31 -15.62 27.43
N VAL A 65 10.78 -16.44 28.34
CA VAL A 65 11.18 -17.84 28.51
C VAL A 65 10.20 -18.70 27.74
N THR A 66 10.60 -19.20 26.57
CA THR A 66 9.71 -19.94 25.68
C THR A 66 10.09 -21.41 25.51
N THR A 67 9.23 -22.16 24.82
CA THR A 67 9.41 -23.57 24.47
C THR A 67 9.19 -23.79 22.97
N LEU A 68 9.61 -24.95 22.48
CA LEU A 68 9.36 -25.37 21.10
C LEU A 68 7.86 -25.33 20.73
N LYS A 69 7.00 -25.77 21.65
CA LYS A 69 5.55 -25.76 21.45
C LYS A 69 5.01 -24.34 21.23
N GLU A 70 5.48 -23.37 22.01
CA GLU A 70 5.05 -21.97 21.89
C GLU A 70 5.57 -21.32 20.60
N LEU A 71 6.80 -21.62 20.20
CA LEU A 71 7.36 -21.16 18.92
C LEU A 71 6.58 -21.74 17.74
N ARG A 72 6.26 -23.04 17.77
CA ARG A 72 5.41 -23.70 16.77
C ARG A 72 4.01 -23.08 16.70
N LYS A 73 3.41 -22.78 17.86
CA LYS A 73 2.12 -22.08 17.94
C LYS A 73 2.19 -20.68 17.34
N ALA A 74 3.23 -19.90 17.67
CA ALA A 74 3.45 -18.58 17.10
C ALA A 74 3.60 -18.64 15.56
N ALA A 75 4.34 -19.64 15.07
CA ALA A 75 4.50 -19.91 13.64
C ALA A 75 3.23 -20.43 12.94
N GLY A 76 2.25 -20.94 13.69
CA GLY A 76 0.99 -21.47 13.16
C GLY A 76 1.01 -22.93 12.77
N TRP A 77 1.91 -23.71 13.36
CA TRP A 77 2.07 -25.13 13.08
C TRP A 77 2.01 -25.93 14.36
N ASP A 78 0.82 -26.05 14.93
CA ASP A 78 0.66 -26.79 16.18
C ASP A 78 0.86 -28.31 16.00
N THR A 79 0.74 -28.89 14.79
CA THR A 79 0.79 -30.36 14.61
C THR A 79 1.18 -30.91 13.23
N VAL A 80 1.31 -30.10 12.17
CA VAL A 80 1.09 -30.65 10.81
C VAL A 80 2.35 -31.15 10.09
N ARG A 81 3.56 -30.70 10.45
CA ARG A 81 4.80 -31.14 9.78
C ARG A 81 5.95 -31.31 10.77
N PRO A 82 6.76 -32.38 10.66
CA PRO A 82 8.00 -32.46 11.40
C PRO A 82 8.93 -31.35 10.88
N GLN A 83 9.52 -30.61 11.82
CA GLN A 83 10.41 -29.50 11.53
C GLN A 83 11.38 -29.32 12.67
N ASP A 84 12.61 -28.98 12.31
CA ASP A 84 13.66 -28.63 13.24
C ASP A 84 13.63 -27.12 13.45
N VAL A 85 13.72 -26.71 14.71
CA VAL A 85 13.64 -25.29 15.10
C VAL A 85 14.92 -24.90 15.76
N PHE A 86 15.60 -23.91 15.19
CA PHE A 86 16.87 -23.43 15.68
C PHE A 86 16.71 -22.01 16.21
N ILE A 87 17.43 -21.71 17.28
CA ILE A 87 17.54 -20.39 17.88
C ILE A 87 18.94 -19.87 17.60
N VAL A 88 19.07 -18.55 17.45
CA VAL A 88 20.38 -17.88 17.30
C VAL A 88 21.44 -18.48 18.23
N GLY A 89 22.59 -18.85 17.66
CA GLY A 89 23.73 -19.39 18.39
C GLY A 89 23.62 -20.87 18.78
N CYS A 90 22.56 -21.57 18.38
CA CYS A 90 22.42 -23.02 18.60
C CYS A 90 22.70 -23.79 17.29
N ASP A 91 23.57 -24.80 17.40
CA ASP A 91 23.92 -25.71 16.29
C ASP A 91 23.05 -26.99 16.28
N ALA A 92 22.28 -27.21 17.34
CA ALA A 92 21.33 -28.30 17.48
C ALA A 92 19.89 -27.75 17.49
N PRO A 93 18.92 -28.50 16.94
CA PRO A 93 17.52 -28.13 17.02
C PRO A 93 17.04 -28.16 18.46
N LEU A 94 16.03 -27.34 18.75
CA LEU A 94 15.41 -27.26 20.05
C LEU A 94 14.66 -28.56 20.38
N ASP A 95 14.83 -29.08 21.60
CA ASP A 95 14.07 -30.24 22.07
C ASP A 95 12.67 -29.85 22.58
N ASP A 96 11.70 -30.76 22.50
CA ASP A 96 10.30 -30.51 22.92
C ASP A 96 10.16 -30.08 24.40
N CYS A 97 11.10 -30.47 25.27
CA CYS A 97 11.11 -30.10 26.69
C CYS A 97 12.05 -28.94 27.03
N GLN A 98 12.80 -28.42 26.05
CA GLN A 98 13.78 -27.38 26.31
C GLN A 98 13.10 -26.02 26.50
N ARG A 99 13.54 -25.31 27.53
CA ARG A 99 13.16 -23.92 27.78
C ARG A 99 14.32 -23.02 27.40
N VAL A 100 14.02 -21.94 26.70
CA VAL A 100 15.02 -21.02 26.15
C VAL A 100 14.59 -19.58 26.38
N GLU A 101 15.57 -18.75 26.69
CA GLU A 101 15.38 -17.33 26.88
C GLU A 101 15.62 -16.61 25.56
N LEU A 102 14.62 -15.90 25.06
CA LEU A 102 14.70 -15.11 23.84
C LEU A 102 14.75 -13.62 24.19
N LYS A 103 15.68 -12.92 23.56
CA LYS A 103 15.78 -11.45 23.63
C LYS A 103 15.02 -10.82 22.47
N HIS A 104 14.68 -9.55 22.61
CA HIS A 104 14.15 -8.78 21.47
C HIS A 104 15.12 -8.87 20.27
N GLY A 105 14.56 -9.04 19.07
CA GLY A 105 15.31 -9.17 17.83
C GLY A 105 15.93 -10.56 17.59
N SER A 106 15.75 -11.53 18.49
CA SER A 106 16.25 -12.90 18.28
C SER A 106 15.65 -13.51 17.01
N LEU A 107 16.49 -14.15 16.18
CA LEU A 107 16.04 -14.91 15.03
C LEU A 107 15.81 -16.38 15.40
N VAL A 108 14.64 -16.89 15.05
CA VAL A 108 14.26 -18.30 15.16
C VAL A 108 14.02 -18.85 13.77
N LYS A 109 14.72 -19.93 13.41
CA LYS A 109 14.62 -20.57 12.08
C LYS A 109 13.85 -21.87 12.18
N PHE A 110 12.92 -22.06 11.25
CA PHE A 110 12.25 -23.33 11.04
C PHE A 110 12.72 -23.94 9.72
N VAL A 111 13.24 -25.16 9.79
CA VAL A 111 13.81 -25.87 8.63
C VAL A 111 13.26 -27.29 8.56
N PRO A 112 13.33 -27.95 7.38
CA PRO A 112 13.01 -29.36 7.26
C PRO A 112 13.85 -30.21 8.23
N PRO A 113 13.34 -31.35 8.73
CA PRO A 113 14.08 -32.22 9.62
C PRO A 113 15.44 -32.65 9.04
N GLY A 114 16.49 -32.53 9.84
CA GLY A 114 17.87 -32.86 9.47
C GLY A 114 18.58 -31.81 8.61
N ALA A 115 17.91 -30.72 8.23
CA ALA A 115 18.57 -29.62 7.52
C ALA A 115 19.27 -28.67 8.53
N PRO A 116 20.52 -28.25 8.26
CA PRO A 116 21.18 -27.26 9.11
C PRO A 116 20.57 -25.86 8.91
N PRO A 117 20.58 -24.99 9.94
CA PRO A 117 20.20 -23.59 9.78
C PRO A 117 21.32 -22.83 9.05
N ASP A 118 20.93 -21.97 8.10
CA ASP A 118 21.85 -21.03 7.46
C ASP A 118 21.76 -19.66 8.14
N TRP A 119 22.78 -19.27 8.90
CA TRP A 119 22.80 -18.02 9.67
C TRP A 119 23.57 -16.93 8.93
N ALA A 120 22.94 -15.76 8.74
CA ALA A 120 23.66 -14.58 8.28
C ALA A 120 24.55 -14.01 9.42
N PRO A 121 25.53 -13.13 9.11
CA PRO A 121 26.25 -12.39 10.14
C PRO A 121 25.33 -11.41 10.90
N SER A 122 25.69 -11.07 12.14
CA SER A 122 25.06 -9.96 12.89
C SER A 122 25.45 -8.61 12.27
N LEU A 123 24.69 -7.54 12.55
CA LEU A 123 25.02 -6.19 12.07
C LEU A 123 26.43 -5.77 12.48
N GLU A 124 26.79 -6.02 13.74
CA GLU A 124 28.12 -5.73 14.30
C GLU A 124 29.22 -6.45 13.52
N SER A 125 28.96 -7.69 13.08
CA SER A 125 29.90 -8.46 12.26
C SER A 125 29.89 -8.03 10.79
N ALA A 126 28.73 -7.62 10.27
CA ALA A 126 28.52 -7.19 8.90
C ALA A 126 29.12 -5.81 8.63
N SER A 127 29.15 -4.90 9.62
CA SER A 127 29.84 -3.60 9.50
C SER A 127 31.36 -3.73 9.32
N HIS A 128 31.94 -4.89 9.63
CA HIS A 128 33.35 -5.20 9.39
C HIS A 128 33.62 -5.92 8.06
N LEU A 129 32.58 -6.32 7.32
CA LEU A 129 32.71 -6.98 6.02
C LEU A 129 32.54 -5.95 4.89
N SER A 130 33.67 -5.54 4.30
CA SER A 130 33.74 -4.59 3.18
C SER A 130 33.00 -5.09 1.94
N SER A 131 32.28 -4.19 1.26
CA SER A 131 31.75 -4.33 -0.11
C SER A 131 30.98 -5.62 -0.43
N VAL A 132 30.12 -6.09 0.48
CA VAL A 132 29.02 -6.94 0.02
C VAL A 132 28.12 -6.04 -0.84
N ASP A 133 27.91 -6.40 -2.10
CA ASP A 133 27.05 -5.65 -3.03
C ASP A 133 25.60 -5.67 -2.50
N TRP A 134 25.23 -4.66 -1.70
CA TRP A 134 23.85 -4.35 -1.31
C TRP A 134 22.96 -4.03 -2.52
N ASP A 135 23.53 -4.04 -3.74
CA ASP A 135 22.89 -3.67 -5.00
C ASP A 135 21.98 -4.77 -5.59
N VAL A 136 22.06 -6.02 -5.10
CA VAL A 136 21.20 -7.13 -5.56
C VAL A 136 20.16 -7.48 -4.48
N LEU A 137 19.15 -6.63 -4.32
CA LEU A 137 18.15 -6.79 -3.28
C LEU A 137 17.07 -7.82 -3.67
N ARG A 138 17.12 -9.03 -3.09
CA ARG A 138 15.96 -9.92 -2.98
C ARG A 138 15.29 -9.75 -1.62
N ILE A 139 14.68 -8.59 -1.40
CA ILE A 139 13.88 -8.35 -0.21
C ILE A 139 12.69 -9.32 -0.24
N PRO A 140 12.40 -10.07 0.85
CA PRO A 140 11.21 -10.90 0.92
C PRO A 140 9.96 -10.04 0.72
N CYS A 141 9.34 -10.14 -0.45
CA CYS A 141 8.04 -9.51 -0.70
C CYS A 141 6.95 -10.41 -0.12
N SER A 142 6.07 -9.82 0.70
CA SER A 142 4.86 -10.51 1.09
C SER A 142 3.95 -10.61 -0.15
N PRO A 143 3.38 -11.79 -0.47
CA PRO A 143 2.51 -11.96 -1.63
C PRO A 143 1.27 -11.05 -1.50
N ILE A 144 0.67 -10.70 -2.65
CA ILE A 144 -0.55 -9.89 -2.72
C ILE A 144 -1.60 -10.50 -1.79
N ALA A 145 -2.26 -9.64 -1.00
CA ALA A 145 -3.34 -10.04 -0.12
C ALA A 145 -4.39 -10.82 -0.91
N SER A 146 -4.56 -12.11 -0.62
CA SER A 146 -5.50 -13.02 -1.30
C SER A 146 -6.52 -13.64 -0.36
N GLY A 147 -6.28 -13.53 0.95
CA GLY A 147 -7.09 -14.18 1.98
C GLY A 147 -7.69 -13.24 3.02
N ALA A 148 -8.48 -13.80 3.92
CA ALA A 148 -9.07 -13.14 5.08
C ALA A 148 -8.70 -13.89 6.38
N LEU A 149 -8.67 -13.19 7.51
CA LEU A 149 -8.60 -13.85 8.82
C LEU A 149 -10.01 -14.17 9.29
N VAL A 150 -10.18 -15.34 9.87
CA VAL A 150 -11.41 -15.81 10.48
C VAL A 150 -11.15 -15.97 11.97
N LEU A 151 -11.81 -15.15 12.78
CA LEU A 151 -11.73 -15.17 14.24
C LEU A 151 -12.91 -15.96 14.79
N HIS A 152 -12.63 -17.03 15.53
CA HIS A 152 -13.61 -17.87 16.22
C HIS A 152 -13.23 -17.98 17.71
N ALA A 153 -14.16 -18.45 18.55
CA ALA A 153 -13.90 -18.66 19.97
C ALA A 153 -12.72 -19.62 20.24
N ASP A 154 -12.51 -20.58 19.34
CA ASP A 154 -11.43 -21.57 19.45
C ASP A 154 -10.10 -21.09 18.87
N GLY A 155 -10.07 -19.94 18.18
CA GLY A 155 -8.82 -19.36 17.68
C GLY A 155 -8.95 -18.59 16.37
N ILE A 156 -7.79 -18.43 15.72
CA ILE A 156 -7.62 -17.66 14.49
C ILE A 156 -7.31 -18.63 13.36
N ALA A 157 -8.08 -18.55 12.27
CA ALA A 157 -7.84 -19.31 11.06
C ALA A 157 -7.62 -18.38 9.86
N HIS A 158 -6.87 -18.84 8.87
CA HIS A 158 -6.56 -18.09 7.66
C HIS A 158 -7.32 -18.67 6.46
N LEU A 159 -8.23 -17.88 5.90
CA LEU A 159 -8.95 -18.23 4.69
C LEU A 159 -8.14 -17.82 3.47
N SER A 160 -7.53 -18.79 2.79
CA SER A 160 -6.59 -18.53 1.68
C SER A 160 -7.23 -17.92 0.42
N PHE A 161 -8.52 -18.12 0.21
CA PHE A 161 -9.24 -17.60 -0.95
C PHE A 161 -10.41 -16.75 -0.46
N PHE A 162 -10.23 -15.43 -0.51
CA PHE A 162 -11.27 -14.47 -0.20
C PHE A 162 -11.63 -13.66 -1.45
N GLY A 163 -12.85 -13.85 -1.94
CA GLY A 163 -13.36 -13.26 -3.17
C GLY A 163 -14.84 -12.90 -3.07
N ASN A 164 -15.46 -12.53 -4.18
CA ASN A 164 -16.81 -11.94 -4.23
C ASN A 164 -17.96 -12.98 -4.15
N ASP A 165 -17.64 -14.26 -3.96
CA ASP A 165 -18.65 -15.31 -3.79
C ASP A 165 -18.90 -15.54 -2.30
N ASP A 166 -19.92 -14.85 -1.77
CA ASP A 166 -20.31 -14.92 -0.37
C ASP A 166 -20.65 -16.36 0.05
N TRP A 167 -21.36 -17.12 -0.79
CA TRP A 167 -21.77 -18.48 -0.46
C TRP A 167 -20.56 -19.40 -0.31
N ARG A 168 -19.63 -19.37 -1.27
CA ARG A 168 -18.40 -20.14 -1.22
C ARG A 168 -17.54 -19.75 -0.02
N THR A 169 -17.43 -18.45 0.26
CA THR A 169 -16.70 -17.93 1.43
C THR A 169 -17.29 -18.49 2.72
N MET A 170 -18.62 -18.45 2.86
CA MET A 170 -19.31 -18.98 4.03
C MET A 170 -19.10 -20.49 4.18
N GLN A 171 -19.23 -21.25 3.08
CA GLN A 171 -18.97 -22.70 3.12
C GLN A 171 -17.54 -23.01 3.57
N GLN A 172 -16.54 -22.30 3.06
CA GLN A 172 -15.15 -22.47 3.48
C GLN A 172 -14.94 -22.10 4.95
N ILE A 173 -15.60 -21.05 5.45
CA ILE A 173 -15.56 -20.71 6.88
C ILE A 173 -16.11 -21.87 7.71
N SER A 174 -17.26 -22.43 7.32
CA SER A 174 -17.91 -23.56 7.99
C SER A 174 -16.99 -24.79 8.07
N GLU A 175 -16.35 -25.13 6.95
CA GLU A 175 -15.38 -26.23 6.86
C GLU A 175 -14.12 -25.95 7.70
N LEU A 176 -13.66 -24.70 7.71
CA LEU A 176 -12.43 -24.29 8.42
C LEU A 176 -12.57 -24.34 9.94
N ILE A 177 -13.75 -23.99 10.45
CA ILE A 177 -14.03 -23.98 11.90
C ILE A 177 -14.76 -25.24 12.39
N ASP A 178 -15.15 -26.13 11.47
CA ASP A 178 -15.95 -27.33 11.73
C ASP A 178 -17.28 -27.07 12.46
N VAL A 179 -17.99 -26.01 12.03
CA VAL A 179 -19.30 -25.63 12.60
C VAL A 179 -20.33 -25.37 11.49
N PRO A 180 -21.56 -25.91 11.57
CA PRO A 180 -22.60 -25.67 10.57
C PRO A 180 -22.98 -24.19 10.42
N LEU A 181 -23.15 -23.72 9.18
CA LEU A 181 -23.53 -22.32 8.90
C LEU A 181 -24.83 -21.84 9.55
N CYS A 182 -25.76 -22.76 9.83
CA CYS A 182 -27.02 -22.44 10.47
C CYS A 182 -26.89 -22.12 11.97
N THR A 183 -25.76 -22.44 12.61
CA THR A 183 -25.52 -22.19 14.04
C THR A 183 -24.63 -20.99 14.31
N VAL A 184 -24.07 -20.38 13.26
CA VAL A 184 -23.13 -19.24 13.38
C VAL A 184 -23.56 -18.03 12.56
N ARG A 185 -23.18 -16.85 13.03
CA ARG A 185 -23.23 -15.59 12.30
C ARG A 185 -21.80 -15.16 12.00
N VAL A 186 -21.59 -14.64 10.80
CA VAL A 186 -20.31 -14.08 10.37
C VAL A 186 -20.47 -12.57 10.25
N THR A 187 -19.53 -11.83 10.80
CA THR A 187 -19.47 -10.36 10.69
C THR A 187 -18.11 -9.95 10.17
N ALA A 188 -18.06 -8.95 9.29
CA ALA A 188 -16.79 -8.37 8.87
C ALA A 188 -16.34 -7.29 9.86
N ALA A 189 -15.03 -7.14 10.03
CA ALA A 189 -14.45 -6.04 10.76
C ALA A 189 -14.45 -4.77 9.90
N TYR A 190 -14.89 -3.66 10.47
CA TYR A 190 -14.67 -2.34 9.90
C TYR A 190 -13.26 -1.89 10.25
N LEU A 191 -12.32 -2.17 9.36
CA LEU A 191 -10.93 -1.79 9.52
C LEU A 191 -10.73 -0.33 9.06
N PRO A 192 -9.95 0.49 9.79
CA PRO A 192 -9.65 1.86 9.34
C PRO A 192 -8.98 1.88 7.95
N PRO A 193 -9.26 2.87 7.10
CA PRO A 193 -8.59 3.03 5.82
C PRO A 193 -7.06 3.01 5.96
N GLY A 194 -6.37 2.28 5.08
CA GLY A 194 -4.91 2.14 5.11
C GLY A 194 -4.36 1.15 6.15
N SER A 195 -5.22 0.43 6.88
CA SER A 195 -4.79 -0.67 7.75
C SER A 195 -4.29 -1.86 6.92
N SER A 196 -2.97 -1.97 6.77
CA SER A 196 -2.35 -3.19 6.26
C SER A 196 -2.26 -4.20 7.41
N LEU A 197 -3.03 -5.28 7.32
CA LEU A 197 -2.93 -6.40 8.23
C LEU A 197 -2.05 -7.48 7.59
N VAL A 198 -0.99 -7.84 8.30
CA VAL A 198 -0.13 -8.97 7.96
C VAL A 198 -0.26 -9.99 9.06
N TYR A 199 -0.61 -11.23 8.70
CA TYR A 199 -0.69 -12.35 9.61
C TYR A 199 0.33 -13.39 9.20
N ARG A 200 1.31 -13.66 10.07
CA ARG A 200 2.39 -14.64 9.83
C ARG A 200 3.11 -14.46 8.48
N GLY A 201 3.38 -13.19 8.14
CA GLY A 201 4.08 -12.81 6.90
C GLY A 201 3.21 -12.85 5.64
N ARG A 202 1.88 -12.95 5.78
CA ARG A 202 0.93 -12.89 4.66
C ARG A 202 0.02 -11.68 4.80
N HIS A 203 -0.14 -10.90 3.74
CA HIS A 203 -1.14 -9.84 3.74
C HIS A 203 -2.55 -10.42 3.73
N VAL A 204 -3.42 -9.77 4.50
CA VAL A 204 -4.81 -10.16 4.67
C VAL A 204 -5.69 -9.03 4.14
N LYS A 205 -6.68 -9.36 3.31
CA LYS A 205 -7.64 -8.40 2.74
C LYS A 205 -8.66 -7.89 3.76
N GLY A 206 -8.99 -8.70 4.77
CA GLY A 206 -9.99 -8.37 5.77
C GLY A 206 -10.03 -9.35 6.93
N VAL A 207 -10.78 -8.99 7.96
CA VAL A 207 -10.99 -9.82 9.15
C VAL A 207 -12.48 -10.12 9.28
N LEU A 208 -12.80 -11.39 9.50
CA LEU A 208 -14.15 -11.91 9.69
C LEU A 208 -14.23 -12.49 11.09
N GLY A 209 -15.30 -12.18 11.81
CA GLY A 209 -15.60 -12.73 13.12
C GLY A 209 -16.76 -13.71 13.02
N VAL A 210 -16.61 -14.87 13.63
CA VAL A 210 -17.63 -15.92 13.69
C VAL A 210 -18.14 -16.05 15.10
N LEU A 211 -19.44 -15.84 15.29
CA LEU A 211 -20.10 -15.91 16.59
C LEU A 211 -21.27 -16.91 16.53
N PRO A 212 -21.64 -17.54 17.66
CA PRO A 212 -22.84 -18.35 17.72
C PRO A 212 -24.09 -17.51 17.37
N ARG A 213 -25.06 -18.13 16.69
CA ARG A 213 -26.41 -17.56 16.57
C ARG A 213 -27.15 -17.75 17.89
N PRO A 214 -27.88 -16.73 18.38
CA PRO A 214 -28.75 -16.90 19.53
C PRO A 214 -29.81 -17.97 19.23
N SER A 215 -30.08 -18.85 20.19
CA SER A 215 -31.09 -19.89 20.04
C SER A 215 -32.48 -19.25 19.94
N CYS A 216 -33.25 -19.60 18.92
CA CYS A 216 -34.62 -19.13 18.75
C CYS A 216 -35.50 -19.74 19.85
N GLY A 217 -35.67 -19.07 20.99
CA GLY A 217 -36.54 -19.58 22.07
C GLY A 217 -36.41 -18.93 23.45
N SER A 218 -35.34 -18.18 23.70
CA SER A 218 -35.13 -17.46 24.97
C SER A 218 -35.59 -16.00 24.81
N LEU A 219 -36.65 -15.60 25.51
CA LEU A 219 -37.13 -14.20 25.53
C LEU A 219 -36.10 -13.23 26.12
N ASP A 220 -35.15 -13.73 26.91
CA ASP A 220 -34.04 -12.94 27.50
C ASP A 220 -32.85 -12.77 26.52
N ASP A 221 -32.83 -13.48 25.39
CA ASP A 221 -31.83 -13.38 24.31
C ASP A 221 -32.24 -12.41 23.18
N SER A 222 -33.18 -11.50 23.44
CA SER A 222 -33.78 -10.66 22.38
C SER A 222 -32.81 -9.72 21.66
N VAL A 223 -31.67 -9.38 22.28
CA VAL A 223 -30.64 -8.54 21.66
C VAL A 223 -29.35 -9.34 21.45
N PRO A 224 -28.95 -9.59 20.18
CA PRO A 224 -27.72 -10.31 19.91
C PRO A 224 -26.51 -9.51 20.41
N PRO A 225 -25.45 -10.15 20.95
CA PRO A 225 -24.32 -9.42 21.49
C PRO A 225 -23.60 -8.62 20.39
N THR A 226 -23.07 -7.47 20.76
CA THR A 226 -22.31 -6.58 19.86
C THR A 226 -20.94 -7.19 19.63
N ALA A 227 -20.62 -7.50 18.38
CA ALA A 227 -19.31 -7.98 17.99
C ALA A 227 -18.37 -6.79 17.83
N VAL A 228 -17.21 -6.84 18.47
CA VAL A 228 -16.19 -5.80 18.38
C VAL A 228 -14.86 -6.47 18.11
N PHE A 229 -14.12 -5.93 17.14
CA PHE A 229 -12.77 -6.38 16.81
C PHE A 229 -11.77 -5.56 17.61
N LEU A 230 -10.85 -6.22 18.29
CA LEU A 230 -9.84 -5.59 19.12
C LEU A 230 -8.48 -5.80 18.45
N ASP A 231 -7.98 -4.77 17.77
CA ASP A 231 -6.62 -4.75 17.24
C ASP A 231 -5.63 -4.57 18.38
N CYS A 232 -5.07 -5.69 18.83
CA CYS A 232 -4.14 -5.77 19.95
C CYS A 232 -2.68 -5.82 19.50
N ARG A 233 -2.38 -5.53 18.22
CA ARG A 233 -1.01 -5.55 17.70
C ARG A 233 -0.08 -4.60 18.45
N PRO A 234 -0.50 -3.38 18.88
CA PRO A 234 0.31 -2.53 19.74
C PRO A 234 0.56 -3.09 21.15
N LEU A 235 -0.10 -4.19 21.53
CA LEU A 235 0.16 -4.95 22.75
C LEU A 235 0.99 -6.21 22.50
N GLY A 236 1.46 -6.42 21.27
CA GLY A 236 2.12 -7.64 20.84
C GLY A 236 1.17 -8.85 20.72
N ARG A 237 -0.13 -8.63 20.53
CA ARG A 237 -1.12 -9.71 20.36
C ARG A 237 -1.82 -9.59 19.00
N ASP A 238 -2.41 -10.68 18.52
CA ASP A 238 -3.20 -10.67 17.30
C ASP A 238 -4.53 -9.89 17.47
N VAL A 239 -5.28 -9.72 16.38
CA VAL A 239 -6.64 -9.19 16.43
C VAL A 239 -7.55 -10.19 17.14
N VAL A 240 -8.33 -9.71 18.11
CA VAL A 240 -9.26 -10.53 18.91
C VAL A 240 -10.70 -10.16 18.58
N LEU A 241 -11.59 -11.15 18.52
CA LEU A 241 -13.03 -10.94 18.44
C LEU A 241 -13.64 -11.00 19.84
N ALA A 242 -14.32 -9.93 20.25
CA ALA A 242 -15.03 -9.87 21.52
C ALA A 242 -16.52 -9.65 21.29
N ALA A 243 -17.36 -10.23 22.16
CA ALA A 243 -18.81 -10.10 22.12
C ALA A 243 -19.31 -9.48 23.42
N PHE A 244 -19.93 -8.30 23.35
CA PHE A 244 -20.37 -7.54 24.52
C PHE A 244 -21.89 -7.46 24.61
N LYS A 245 -22.40 -7.44 25.85
CA LYS A 245 -23.82 -7.18 26.13
C LYS A 245 -24.06 -5.67 26.14
N GLY A 246 -24.47 -5.13 25.01
CA GLY A 246 -24.75 -3.70 24.83
C GLY A 246 -23.74 -2.98 23.92
N LEU A 247 -23.92 -1.66 23.80
CA LEU A 247 -23.09 -0.81 22.93
C LEU A 247 -22.03 -0.03 23.70
N ILE A 248 -22.06 -0.02 25.03
CA ILE A 248 -21.06 0.68 25.85
C ILE A 248 -20.12 -0.35 26.45
N VAL A 249 -18.84 -0.24 26.14
CA VAL A 249 -17.78 -1.11 26.66
C VAL A 249 -16.83 -0.31 27.53
N SER A 250 -16.56 -0.77 28.75
CA SER A 250 -15.61 -0.13 29.64
C SER A 250 -14.18 -0.58 29.32
N ARG A 251 -13.17 0.17 29.79
CA ARG A 251 -11.77 -0.28 29.71
C ARG A 251 -11.54 -1.61 30.44
N HIS A 252 -12.30 -1.86 31.51
CA HIS A 252 -12.22 -3.11 32.26
C HIS A 252 -12.72 -4.28 31.41
N ASP A 253 -13.84 -4.11 30.71
CA ASP A 253 -14.38 -5.14 29.80
C ASP A 253 -13.40 -5.44 28.66
N LEU A 254 -12.78 -4.40 28.09
CA LEU A 254 -11.76 -4.54 27.04
C LEU A 254 -10.53 -5.30 27.55
N ALA A 255 -9.98 -4.92 28.71
CA ALA A 255 -8.83 -5.59 29.32
C ALA A 255 -9.15 -7.06 29.66
N ALA A 256 -10.36 -7.33 30.17
CA ALA A 256 -10.81 -8.69 30.46
C ALA A 256 -10.97 -9.54 29.19
N ALA A 257 -11.55 -8.98 28.13
CA ALA A 257 -11.74 -9.68 26.86
C ALA A 257 -10.41 -10.14 26.23
N ILE A 258 -9.36 -9.34 26.37
CA ILE A 258 -8.03 -9.69 25.87
C ILE A 258 -7.16 -10.38 26.91
N GLN A 259 -7.65 -10.63 28.14
CA GLN A 259 -6.86 -11.18 29.26
C GLN A 259 -5.56 -10.39 29.49
N LEU A 260 -5.65 -9.07 29.56
CA LEU A 260 -4.51 -8.21 29.85
C LEU A 260 -4.29 -8.17 31.37
N PRO A 261 -3.10 -8.55 31.88
CA PRO A 261 -2.80 -8.42 33.29
C PRO A 261 -2.76 -6.95 33.71
N ALA A 262 -3.01 -6.70 35.00
CA ALA A 262 -2.78 -5.37 35.57
C ALA A 262 -1.28 -5.09 35.62
N LEU A 263 -0.85 -4.01 34.98
CA LEU A 263 0.55 -3.61 34.93
C LEU A 263 0.75 -2.33 35.75
N PRO A 264 1.67 -2.33 36.74
CA PRO A 264 2.05 -1.10 37.43
C PRO A 264 2.56 -0.06 36.42
N CYS A 265 2.09 1.17 36.54
CA CYS A 265 2.53 2.31 35.71
C CYS A 265 2.17 2.23 34.22
N TRP A 266 1.24 1.36 33.82
CA TRP A 266 0.70 1.35 32.47
C TRP A 266 -0.81 1.55 32.46
N GLU A 267 -1.30 2.35 31.51
CA GLU A 267 -2.72 2.58 31.27
C GLU A 267 -3.13 2.05 29.90
N LEU A 268 -4.22 1.30 29.85
CA LEU A 268 -4.84 0.88 28.60
C LEU A 268 -5.46 2.10 27.90
N VAL A 269 -4.93 2.42 26.73
CA VAL A 269 -5.45 3.44 25.81
C VAL A 269 -6.18 2.77 24.66
N VAL A 270 -7.26 3.42 24.21
CA VAL A 270 -8.19 2.88 23.21
C VAL A 270 -8.38 3.93 22.12
N LYS A 271 -8.27 3.52 20.86
CA LYS A 271 -8.60 4.32 19.68
C LYS A 271 -9.72 3.64 18.89
N GLY A 272 -10.69 4.43 18.44
CA GLY A 272 -11.96 3.93 17.91
C GLY A 272 -13.08 4.04 18.95
N GLY A 273 -14.32 3.82 18.53
CA GLY A 273 -15.50 4.04 19.35
C GLY A 273 -15.73 5.53 19.68
N ARG A 274 -16.96 5.85 20.08
CA ARG A 274 -17.29 7.18 20.62
C ARG A 274 -17.08 7.17 22.13
N ARG A 275 -16.11 7.94 22.63
CA ARG A 275 -15.84 8.06 24.06
C ARG A 275 -17.07 8.64 24.78
N CYS A 276 -17.55 7.96 25.82
CA CYS A 276 -18.62 8.41 26.72
C CYS A 276 -18.15 8.42 28.18
N ARG A 277 -19.01 8.83 29.12
CA ARG A 277 -18.63 8.95 30.55
C ARG A 277 -18.17 7.62 31.15
N ASP A 278 -18.86 6.54 30.78
CA ASP A 278 -18.68 5.21 31.40
C ASP A 278 -17.89 4.24 30.52
N GLY A 279 -17.28 4.71 29.41
CA GLY A 279 -16.53 3.83 28.50
C GLY A 279 -16.49 4.33 27.05
N PHE A 280 -16.66 3.39 26.13
CA PHE A 280 -16.68 3.63 24.69
C PHE A 280 -17.97 3.07 24.12
N GLU A 281 -18.71 3.91 23.43
CA GLU A 281 -19.85 3.48 22.63
C GLU A 281 -19.36 2.95 21.29
N VAL A 282 -19.76 1.72 20.96
CA VAL A 282 -19.27 0.95 19.82
C VAL A 282 -20.41 0.41 18.97
N TYR A 283 -20.14 0.21 17.69
CA TYR A 283 -21.07 -0.43 16.75
C TYR A 283 -20.70 -1.88 16.49
N HIS A 284 -21.67 -2.67 16.04
CA HIS A 284 -21.44 -4.04 15.61
C HIS A 284 -20.44 -4.08 14.44
N GLY A 285 -19.37 -4.85 14.59
CA GLY A 285 -18.31 -4.97 13.59
C GLY A 285 -17.22 -3.89 13.69
N GLU A 286 -17.32 -2.95 14.62
CA GLU A 286 -16.31 -1.89 14.77
C GLU A 286 -14.97 -2.45 15.25
N THR A 287 -13.86 -1.85 14.81
CA THR A 287 -12.51 -2.18 15.26
C THR A 287 -11.98 -1.13 16.22
N LEU A 288 -11.61 -1.54 17.42
CA LEU A 288 -10.87 -0.74 18.40
C LEU A 288 -9.40 -1.11 18.37
N ILE A 289 -8.52 -0.11 18.39
CA ILE A 289 -7.08 -0.30 18.53
C ILE A 289 -6.71 -0.12 20.00
N LEU A 290 -6.10 -1.15 20.59
CA LEU A 290 -5.69 -1.17 21.99
C LEU A 290 -4.18 -1.02 22.09
N ALA A 291 -3.72 -0.12 22.96
CA ALA A 291 -2.31 0.06 23.27
C ALA A 291 -2.11 0.33 24.77
N LEU A 292 -0.87 0.26 25.23
CA LEU A 292 -0.49 0.64 26.58
C LEU A 292 0.28 1.96 26.54
N ARG A 293 -0.02 2.84 27.48
CA ARG A 293 0.70 4.09 27.70
C ARG A 293 1.34 4.06 29.06
N LEU A 294 2.64 4.37 29.12
CA LEU A 294 3.33 4.54 30.39
C LEU A 294 2.75 5.75 31.12
N VAL A 295 2.28 5.54 32.33
CA VAL A 295 1.83 6.58 33.24
C VAL A 295 2.85 6.67 34.35
N THR A 296 3.45 7.84 34.50
CA THR A 296 4.37 8.10 35.60
C THR A 296 3.62 7.85 36.91
N CYS A 297 3.91 6.73 37.57
CA CYS A 297 3.44 6.48 38.91
C CYS A 297 3.98 7.64 39.76
N ALA A 298 3.10 8.54 40.22
CA ALA A 298 3.49 9.51 41.24
C ALA A 298 4.08 8.69 42.38
N ALA A 299 5.38 8.85 42.63
CA ALA A 299 6.07 8.12 43.68
C ALA A 299 5.20 8.26 44.94
N PRO A 300 4.85 7.16 45.63
CA PRO A 300 4.12 7.27 46.87
C PRO A 300 4.93 8.21 47.76
N SER A 301 4.30 9.29 48.19
CA SER A 301 4.87 10.32 49.05
C SER A 301 5.18 9.69 50.41
N SER A 302 6.25 8.90 50.50
CA SER A 302 6.75 8.31 51.74
C SER A 302 8.22 8.68 51.89
N CYS A 303 8.41 9.79 52.60
CA CYS A 303 9.50 10.11 53.50
C CYS A 303 10.55 9.01 53.72
N LEU A 304 11.63 9.00 52.94
CA LEU A 304 12.91 8.48 53.40
C LEU A 304 14.03 9.39 52.87
N SER A 305 14.54 10.22 53.76
CA SER A 305 15.79 10.96 53.58
C SER A 305 16.94 9.96 53.40
N PRO A 306 17.79 10.07 52.37
CA PRO A 306 19.09 9.44 52.39
C PRO A 306 20.03 10.36 53.15
N LEU A 307 20.46 9.89 54.33
CA LEU A 307 21.67 10.38 54.97
C LEU A 307 22.86 10.08 54.05
N LEU A 308 23.68 11.11 53.89
CA LEU A 308 25.01 11.18 53.30
C LEU A 308 25.86 9.91 53.50
N SER A 309 26.58 9.51 52.46
CA SER A 309 28.03 9.32 52.60
C SER A 309 28.71 9.55 51.25
N GLU A 310 29.51 10.60 51.23
CA GLU A 310 30.49 10.92 50.20
C GLU A 310 31.60 9.86 50.25
N SER A 311 32.05 9.40 49.09
CA SER A 311 33.42 8.89 48.94
C SER A 311 33.96 9.31 47.59
N GLU A 312 34.76 10.35 47.63
CA GLU A 312 35.65 10.80 46.56
C GLU A 312 36.66 9.69 46.21
N ALA A 313 36.90 9.50 44.92
CA ALA A 313 38.18 9.01 44.42
C ALA A 313 38.40 9.59 43.02
N SER A 314 39.27 10.59 42.99
CA SER A 314 39.96 11.12 41.82
C SER A 314 40.71 10.01 41.08
N ASP A 315 40.82 10.12 39.76
CA ASP A 315 42.13 9.99 39.10
C ASP A 315 42.15 10.72 37.75
N GLN A 316 43.30 11.35 37.52
CA GLN A 316 43.62 12.38 36.55
C GLN A 316 44.21 11.82 35.25
N GLU A 317 44.10 12.64 34.20
CA GLU A 317 45.09 12.89 33.12
C GLU A 317 45.48 11.75 32.16
N GLN A 318 45.24 11.95 30.85
CA GLN A 318 46.27 12.45 29.92
C GLN A 318 45.73 12.61 28.48
N ASP A 319 45.82 13.85 27.98
CA ASP A 319 45.90 14.19 26.56
C ASP A 319 47.35 13.98 26.06
N PRO A 320 47.56 13.75 24.76
CA PRO A 320 48.24 14.81 24.01
C PRO A 320 47.73 15.03 22.58
N ALA A 321 47.70 16.32 22.23
CA ALA A 321 47.52 16.87 20.89
C ALA A 321 48.63 16.48 19.90
N LEU A 322 48.36 16.59 18.59
CA LEU A 322 49.25 17.20 17.58
C LEU A 322 48.53 17.42 16.22
N THR A 323 48.32 18.70 15.89
CA THR A 323 48.60 19.42 14.62
C THR A 323 48.33 18.83 13.22
N GLY A 324 47.75 19.65 12.34
CA GLY A 324 47.99 19.57 10.88
C GLY A 324 47.08 20.45 10.02
N GLU A 325 47.59 21.61 9.59
CA GLU A 325 46.98 22.55 8.64
C GLU A 325 46.81 21.99 7.22
N GLY A 326 45.92 22.59 6.42
CA GLY A 326 46.00 22.51 4.95
C GLY A 326 44.73 22.85 4.16
N VAL A 327 44.54 24.13 3.83
CA VAL A 327 43.66 24.60 2.75
C VAL A 327 44.45 24.61 1.43
N PRO A 328 43.84 24.25 0.29
CA PRO A 328 43.77 25.26 -0.78
C PRO A 328 42.45 25.29 -1.55
N ASP A 329 42.30 26.43 -2.21
CA ASP A 329 41.16 27.05 -2.84
C ASP A 329 41.11 26.78 -4.37
N ARG A 330 39.94 27.04 -4.98
CA ARG A 330 39.64 27.28 -6.42
C ARG A 330 39.46 26.12 -7.41
N VAL A 331 38.24 26.04 -7.97
CA VAL A 331 37.99 25.83 -9.41
C VAL A 331 36.86 26.76 -9.91
N ARG A 332 37.12 27.45 -11.02
CA ARG A 332 36.21 28.35 -11.77
C ARG A 332 35.21 27.56 -12.62
N PRO A 333 34.01 28.07 -12.94
CA PRO A 333 33.25 27.61 -14.11
C PRO A 333 33.65 28.40 -15.36
N LEU A 334 34.03 27.67 -16.41
CA LEU A 334 34.19 28.18 -17.78
C LEU A 334 32.83 28.27 -18.47
N SER A 335 32.69 29.31 -19.28
CA SER A 335 31.60 29.59 -20.19
C SER A 335 31.70 28.83 -21.53
N SER A 336 30.55 28.78 -22.21
CA SER A 336 30.32 28.74 -23.67
C SER A 336 30.64 27.48 -24.46
N TRP A 337 29.60 26.86 -25.02
CA TRP A 337 29.60 26.32 -26.39
C TRP A 337 28.40 26.85 -27.17
N ALA A 338 28.70 27.26 -28.39
CA ALA A 338 27.79 27.87 -29.36
C ALA A 338 27.01 26.80 -30.15
N ASN A 339 25.78 27.14 -30.55
CA ASN A 339 24.99 26.37 -31.50
C ASN A 339 25.50 26.58 -32.95
N PRO A 340 25.44 25.56 -33.82
CA PRO A 340 25.64 25.71 -35.25
C PRO A 340 24.43 26.38 -35.93
N PRO A 341 24.60 27.09 -37.08
CA PRO A 341 23.52 27.80 -37.74
C PRO A 341 22.75 26.89 -38.71
N GLY A 342 21.43 27.10 -38.80
CA GLY A 342 20.67 26.73 -40.01
C GLY A 342 19.48 25.79 -39.85
N LEU A 343 18.51 26.11 -38.99
CA LEU A 343 17.11 25.67 -39.16
C LEU A 343 16.21 26.84 -38.74
N SER A 344 15.54 27.46 -39.72
CA SER A 344 14.55 28.50 -39.47
C SER A 344 13.26 27.82 -39.01
N LEU A 345 13.04 27.80 -37.70
CA LEU A 345 11.76 27.42 -37.11
C LEU A 345 10.80 28.61 -37.25
N LYS A 346 9.65 28.35 -37.88
CA LYS A 346 8.54 29.31 -37.97
C LYS A 346 8.10 29.71 -36.56
N THR A 347 7.78 30.99 -36.39
CA THR A 347 7.35 31.50 -35.09
C THR A 347 5.96 30.97 -34.74
N PRO A 348 5.62 30.83 -33.45
CA PRO A 348 4.33 30.33 -32.99
C PRO A 348 3.11 31.04 -33.60
N SER A 349 3.27 32.31 -34.02
CA SER A 349 2.24 33.10 -34.68
C SER A 349 1.81 32.57 -36.06
N GLU A 350 2.69 31.89 -36.80
CA GLU A 350 2.39 31.37 -38.14
C GLU A 350 1.65 30.02 -38.10
N GLY A 351 1.65 29.34 -36.95
CA GLY A 351 0.89 28.09 -36.74
C GLY A 351 -0.61 28.33 -36.55
N THR A 352 -0.99 29.48 -36.02
CA THR A 352 -2.37 29.83 -35.66
C THR A 352 -3.25 30.10 -36.88
N ASP A 353 -2.69 30.75 -37.91
CA ASP A 353 -3.44 31.11 -39.12
C ASP A 353 -3.76 29.90 -40.01
N ASN A 354 -2.82 28.94 -40.10
CA ASN A 354 -3.02 27.71 -40.87
C ASN A 354 -4.07 26.79 -40.21
N LEU A 355 -4.13 26.79 -38.88
CA LEU A 355 -5.15 26.07 -38.13
C LEU A 355 -6.53 26.72 -38.27
N ALA A 356 -6.59 28.07 -38.21
CA ALA A 356 -7.82 28.82 -38.42
C ALA A 356 -8.39 28.64 -39.84
N LEU A 357 -7.52 28.53 -40.85
CA LEU A 357 -7.93 28.26 -42.23
C LEU A 357 -8.51 26.84 -42.37
N ALA A 358 -7.87 25.84 -41.78
CA ALA A 358 -8.33 24.45 -41.81
C ALA A 358 -9.68 24.25 -41.11
N VAL A 359 -9.90 24.94 -39.98
CA VAL A 359 -11.17 24.89 -39.24
C VAL A 359 -12.30 25.54 -40.03
N ARG A 360 -12.06 26.68 -40.71
CA ARG A 360 -13.05 27.30 -41.60
C ARG A 360 -13.43 26.39 -42.78
N THR A 361 -12.45 25.74 -43.39
CA THR A 361 -12.69 24.82 -44.52
C THR A 361 -13.55 23.61 -44.11
N ILE A 362 -13.39 23.09 -42.88
CA ILE A 362 -14.20 21.96 -42.36
C ILE A 362 -15.62 22.40 -41.99
N GLN A 363 -15.79 23.62 -41.47
CA GLN A 363 -17.11 24.19 -41.18
C GLN A 363 -17.92 24.48 -42.45
N GLU A 364 -17.28 25.00 -43.50
CA GLU A 364 -17.90 25.25 -44.81
C GLU A 364 -18.35 23.95 -45.52
N GLN A 365 -17.74 22.81 -45.17
CA GLN A 365 -18.08 21.49 -45.73
C GLN A 365 -19.14 20.73 -44.92
N GLY A 366 -19.67 21.29 -43.83
CA GLY A 366 -20.75 20.69 -43.03
C GLY A 366 -20.37 19.41 -42.26
N ALA A 367 -19.08 19.12 -42.11
CA ALA A 367 -18.57 17.86 -41.54
C ALA A 367 -18.15 17.99 -40.06
N VAL A 368 -18.89 18.76 -39.27
CA VAL A 368 -18.53 19.12 -37.88
C VAL A 368 -18.53 17.91 -36.90
N GLY A 369 -19.14 16.78 -37.28
CA GLY A 369 -19.29 15.60 -36.42
C GLY A 369 -18.16 14.56 -36.44
N HIS A 370 -17.03 14.78 -37.10
CA HIS A 370 -16.01 13.74 -37.36
C HIS A 370 -14.57 14.06 -36.92
N LEU A 371 -14.38 14.98 -35.96
CA LEU A 371 -13.06 15.21 -35.37
C LEU A 371 -12.72 14.14 -34.29
N PRO A 372 -11.45 13.75 -34.10
CA PRO A 372 -11.06 12.82 -33.04
C PRO A 372 -11.17 13.46 -31.63
N ALA A 373 -11.31 12.61 -30.62
CA ALA A 373 -11.79 12.96 -29.28
C ALA A 373 -10.97 13.94 -28.41
N PRO A 374 -9.71 14.36 -28.66
CA PRO A 374 -9.14 15.45 -27.88
C PRO A 374 -9.66 16.84 -28.28
N PHE A 375 -10.45 16.97 -29.35
CA PHE A 375 -11.01 18.26 -29.80
C PHE A 375 -12.53 18.41 -29.59
N HIS A 376 -13.17 17.47 -28.90
CA HIS A 376 -14.57 17.57 -28.53
C HIS A 376 -14.73 17.84 -27.03
N ARG A 377 -15.07 19.07 -26.67
CA ARG A 377 -16.01 19.44 -25.59
C ARG A 377 -16.33 20.92 -25.82
N LEU A 378 -17.59 21.33 -25.89
CA LEU A 378 -18.51 21.41 -24.75
C LEU A 378 -19.90 20.85 -25.14
N GLY A 379 -20.67 20.41 -24.14
CA GLY A 379 -22.02 19.87 -24.33
C GLY A 379 -23.02 20.87 -24.94
N GLU A 380 -24.27 20.44 -25.06
CA GLU A 380 -25.36 21.29 -25.56
C GLU A 380 -25.46 22.60 -24.75
N LEU A 381 -25.38 23.74 -25.44
CA LEU A 381 -25.75 25.03 -24.85
C LEU A 381 -27.21 24.95 -24.35
N PRO A 382 -27.55 25.54 -23.19
CA PRO A 382 -28.94 25.70 -22.79
C PRO A 382 -29.71 26.51 -23.86
N PRO A 383 -31.02 26.28 -24.03
CA PRO A 383 -31.80 26.90 -25.10
C PRO A 383 -31.70 28.43 -25.04
N ASN A 384 -31.14 28.99 -26.11
CA ASN A 384 -31.00 30.42 -26.31
C ASN A 384 -32.40 31.04 -26.41
N THR A 385 -32.74 31.95 -25.49
CA THR A 385 -33.96 32.76 -25.58
C THR A 385 -33.65 33.90 -26.54
N GLU A 386 -34.21 33.87 -27.74
CA GLU A 386 -33.99 34.89 -28.78
C GLU A 386 -34.42 36.29 -28.27
N GLY A 387 -33.44 37.16 -28.06
CA GLY A 387 -33.60 38.61 -28.02
C GLY A 387 -32.59 39.26 -28.98
N PRO A 388 -32.90 40.40 -29.62
CA PRO A 388 -32.02 40.98 -30.64
C PRO A 388 -30.67 41.40 -30.03
N LEU A 389 -29.57 40.89 -30.57
CA LEU A 389 -28.22 41.28 -30.16
C LEU A 389 -27.92 42.72 -30.61
N PRO A 390 -27.39 43.59 -29.72
CA PRO A 390 -26.82 44.88 -30.11
C PRO A 390 -25.51 44.68 -30.88
N ALA A 391 -25.17 45.67 -31.72
CA ALA A 391 -23.98 45.69 -32.57
C ALA A 391 -22.67 45.52 -31.76
N PRO A 392 -21.59 44.98 -32.37
CA PRO A 392 -20.35 44.69 -31.66
C PRO A 392 -19.65 45.99 -31.24
N ASP A 393 -19.49 46.18 -29.94
CA ASP A 393 -18.59 47.18 -29.36
C ASP A 393 -17.17 46.60 -29.28
N ASP A 394 -16.21 47.31 -29.86
CA ASP A 394 -14.77 46.97 -30.01
C ASP A 394 -13.95 47.11 -28.71
N HIS A 395 -14.51 46.80 -27.55
CA HIS A 395 -13.79 46.86 -26.28
C HIS A 395 -14.22 45.73 -25.35
N ASP A 396 -13.37 44.70 -25.22
CA ASP A 396 -13.19 43.86 -24.02
C ASP A 396 -11.99 42.90 -24.23
N LEU A 397 -10.76 43.45 -24.10
CA LEU A 397 -9.56 42.65 -23.77
C LEU A 397 -9.46 42.56 -22.23
N GLU A 398 -10.56 42.23 -21.57
CA GLU A 398 -10.63 42.16 -20.11
C GLU A 398 -10.28 40.75 -19.63
N ASN A 399 -9.11 40.66 -18.98
CA ASN A 399 -8.67 39.65 -18.02
C ASN A 399 -9.00 38.19 -18.35
N GLU A 400 -8.01 37.43 -18.86
CA GLU A 400 -7.99 35.97 -18.71
C GLU A 400 -8.07 35.64 -17.20
N GLU A 401 -9.29 35.43 -16.72
CA GLU A 401 -9.60 35.20 -15.31
C GLU A 401 -8.88 33.94 -14.80
N ASP A 402 -8.33 34.04 -13.57
CA ASP A 402 -7.83 32.93 -12.76
C ASP A 402 -8.93 31.85 -12.62
N SER A 403 -9.05 30.95 -13.59
CA SER A 403 -10.07 29.90 -13.57
C SER A 403 -9.70 28.85 -12.52
N VAL A 404 -10.52 28.74 -11.48
CA VAL A 404 -10.36 27.76 -10.41
C VAL A 404 -11.06 26.45 -10.81
N TRP A 405 -10.36 25.33 -10.70
CA TRP A 405 -10.91 24.00 -11.00
C TRP A 405 -10.49 22.96 -9.95
N HIS A 406 -11.23 21.84 -9.89
CA HIS A 406 -11.18 20.86 -8.79
C HIS A 406 -10.85 19.44 -9.27
N PRO A 407 -9.61 19.18 -9.76
CA PRO A 407 -9.22 17.84 -10.21
C PRO A 407 -9.14 16.82 -9.07
N THR A 408 -9.38 15.57 -9.44
CA THR A 408 -9.10 14.40 -8.61
C THR A 408 -7.77 13.77 -9.04
N PHE A 409 -6.93 13.45 -8.05
CA PHE A 409 -5.69 12.70 -8.21
C PHE A 409 -5.78 11.36 -7.47
N MET A 410 -5.25 10.31 -8.11
CA MET A 410 -5.07 8.99 -7.52
C MET A 410 -3.58 8.80 -7.20
N ILE A 411 -3.28 8.63 -5.91
CA ILE A 411 -1.91 8.53 -5.38
C ILE A 411 -1.60 7.08 -5.08
N TYR A 412 -0.75 6.48 -5.91
CA TYR A 412 -0.35 5.09 -5.83
C TYR A 412 0.98 4.96 -5.09
N ALA A 413 1.03 4.08 -4.10
CA ALA A 413 2.28 3.64 -3.48
C ALA A 413 2.39 2.12 -3.57
N MET A 414 3.63 1.62 -3.63
CA MET A 414 3.90 0.20 -3.82
C MET A 414 3.18 -0.66 -2.77
N HIS A 415 2.46 -1.69 -3.23
CA HIS A 415 1.68 -2.61 -2.40
C HIS A 415 0.62 -1.97 -1.48
N THR A 416 0.12 -0.78 -1.83
CA THR A 416 -0.99 -0.14 -1.10
C THR A 416 -2.16 0.17 -2.04
N ALA A 417 -3.37 0.27 -1.46
CA ALA A 417 -4.50 0.83 -2.18
C ALA A 417 -4.25 2.33 -2.48
N PRO A 418 -4.65 2.83 -3.67
CA PRO A 418 -4.44 4.23 -4.01
C PRO A 418 -5.22 5.17 -3.09
N GLU A 419 -4.66 6.33 -2.78
CA GLU A 419 -5.36 7.44 -2.11
C GLU A 419 -6.05 8.30 -3.16
N GLU A 420 -7.34 8.56 -3.00
CA GLU A 420 -8.05 9.57 -3.79
C GLU A 420 -7.93 10.93 -3.10
N VAL A 421 -7.43 11.93 -3.83
CA VAL A 421 -7.25 13.29 -3.32
C VAL A 421 -7.83 14.28 -4.31
N GLN A 422 -8.83 15.04 -3.88
CA GLN A 422 -9.36 16.16 -4.63
C GLN A 422 -8.63 17.44 -4.22
N VAL A 423 -8.12 18.20 -5.19
CA VAL A 423 -7.40 19.46 -4.93
C VAL A 423 -8.04 20.60 -5.68
N THR A 424 -7.74 21.84 -5.27
CA THR A 424 -8.15 23.05 -5.98
C THR A 424 -6.93 23.65 -6.68
N LEU A 425 -6.97 23.74 -8.00
CA LEU A 425 -5.93 24.36 -8.83
C LEU A 425 -6.46 25.64 -9.48
N ARG A 426 -5.57 26.61 -9.72
CA ARG A 426 -5.87 27.85 -10.45
C ARG A 426 -5.15 27.82 -11.79
N ALA A 427 -5.87 28.05 -12.88
CA ALA A 427 -5.26 28.18 -14.19
C ALA A 427 -4.70 29.60 -14.37
N PRO A 428 -3.51 29.75 -15.00
CA PRO A 428 -2.58 28.69 -15.38
C PRO A 428 -1.86 28.06 -14.17
N CYS A 429 -1.68 26.74 -14.17
CA CYS A 429 -0.96 26.01 -13.11
C CYS A 429 0.21 25.25 -13.73
N ASP A 430 1.42 25.47 -13.23
CA ASP A 430 2.58 24.65 -13.60
C ASP A 430 2.62 23.33 -12.79
N LEU A 431 3.39 22.37 -13.29
CA LEU A 431 3.46 21.03 -12.71
C LEU A 431 4.08 21.01 -11.31
N GLU A 432 5.01 21.94 -10.99
CA GLU A 432 5.65 22.01 -9.67
C GLU A 432 4.64 22.52 -8.63
N THR A 433 3.90 23.57 -8.98
CA THR A 433 2.81 24.09 -8.14
C THR A 433 1.74 23.04 -7.90
N ALA A 434 1.31 22.33 -8.96
CA ALA A 434 0.38 21.21 -8.82
C ALA A 434 0.94 20.10 -7.92
N ARG A 435 2.23 19.75 -8.05
CA ARG A 435 2.89 18.77 -7.19
C ARG A 435 2.86 19.20 -5.73
N GLY A 436 3.20 20.45 -5.44
CA GLY A 436 3.18 21.00 -4.08
C GLY A 436 1.79 20.91 -3.45
N ILE A 437 0.74 21.26 -4.20
CA ILE A 437 -0.64 21.21 -3.74
C ILE A 437 -1.09 19.75 -3.50
N VAL A 438 -0.82 18.84 -4.43
CA VAL A 438 -1.15 17.41 -4.26
C VAL A 438 -0.41 16.81 -3.07
N SER A 439 0.90 17.10 -2.92
CA SER A 439 1.70 16.63 -1.80
C SER A 439 1.20 17.14 -0.46
N ALA A 440 0.69 18.39 -0.40
CA ALA A 440 0.13 18.97 0.81
C ALA A 440 -1.27 18.42 1.14
N ALA A 441 -2.01 17.96 0.13
CA ALA A 441 -3.34 17.38 0.28
C ALA A 441 -3.32 15.87 0.64
N MET A 442 -2.17 15.21 0.52
CA MET A 442 -1.98 13.83 1.00
C MET A 442 -2.21 13.72 2.50
N SER A 443 -2.75 12.57 2.93
CA SER A 443 -2.87 12.27 4.36
C SER A 443 -1.51 12.36 5.09
N ASP A 444 -1.48 12.95 6.28
CA ASP A 444 -0.26 13.10 7.11
C ASP A 444 0.50 11.78 7.29
N SER A 445 -0.25 10.68 7.43
CA SER A 445 0.33 9.35 7.58
C SER A 445 1.05 8.91 6.32
N ARG A 446 0.48 9.15 5.12
CA ARG A 446 1.09 8.77 3.85
C ARG A 446 2.23 9.73 3.49
N GLY A 447 2.05 11.04 3.66
CA GLY A 447 3.10 12.04 3.40
C GLY A 447 4.38 11.81 4.21
N ARG A 448 4.27 11.30 5.44
CA ARG A 448 5.43 10.95 6.28
C ARG A 448 6.26 9.80 5.71
N TYR A 449 5.62 8.76 5.15
CA TYR A 449 6.32 7.59 4.62
C TYR A 449 6.73 7.76 3.14
N TYR A 450 5.97 8.55 2.39
CA TYR A 450 6.17 8.77 0.95
C TYR A 450 6.32 10.26 0.63
N PRO A 451 7.40 10.90 1.09
CA PRO A 451 7.60 12.34 0.93
C PRO A 451 7.93 12.75 -0.51
N HIS A 452 8.17 11.80 -1.41
CA HIS A 452 8.48 12.08 -2.80
C HIS A 452 7.34 11.60 -3.69
N ILE A 453 6.82 12.49 -4.55
CA ILE A 453 5.78 12.15 -5.51
C ILE A 453 6.23 12.45 -6.94
N VAL A 454 5.85 11.58 -7.87
CA VAL A 454 6.15 11.67 -9.30
C VAL A 454 4.85 11.50 -10.07
N PHE A 455 4.55 12.39 -11.02
CA PHE A 455 3.38 12.21 -11.88
C PHE A 455 3.62 11.07 -12.85
N ALA A 456 2.61 10.22 -13.03
CA ALA A 456 2.73 9.13 -13.98
C ALA A 456 2.78 9.68 -15.43
N ASP A 457 3.62 9.09 -16.29
CA ASP A 457 3.69 9.49 -17.70
C ASP A 457 3.81 8.26 -18.64
N PRO A 458 2.86 8.05 -19.57
CA PRO A 458 1.63 8.80 -19.77
C PRO A 458 0.62 8.64 -18.62
N GLN A 459 -0.37 9.52 -18.58
CA GLN A 459 -1.51 9.38 -17.67
C GLN A 459 -2.40 8.21 -18.13
N PRO A 460 -2.85 7.32 -17.22
CA PRO A 460 -3.62 6.13 -17.59
C PRO A 460 -5.03 6.46 -18.09
N THR A 461 -5.54 7.66 -17.78
CA THR A 461 -6.85 8.14 -18.21
C THR A 461 -6.89 9.68 -18.23
N GLN A 462 -7.95 10.23 -18.83
CA GLN A 462 -8.23 11.67 -18.86
C GLN A 462 -9.11 12.17 -17.70
N TYR A 463 -9.70 11.25 -16.92
CA TYR A 463 -10.70 11.60 -15.91
C TYR A 463 -10.10 12.00 -14.55
N TRP A 464 -8.86 11.57 -14.27
CA TRP A 464 -8.14 11.86 -13.03
C TRP A 464 -6.62 11.79 -13.27
N GLY A 465 -5.85 12.43 -12.39
CA GLY A 465 -4.38 12.42 -12.46
C GLY A 465 -3.75 11.31 -11.62
N ALA A 466 -2.89 10.49 -12.20
CA ALA A 466 -2.12 9.46 -11.53
C ALA A 466 -0.80 10.01 -10.98
N VAL A 467 -0.53 9.71 -9.72
CA VAL A 467 0.69 10.10 -9.00
C VAL A 467 1.29 8.88 -8.33
N ILE A 468 2.60 8.67 -8.47
CA ILE A 468 3.36 7.64 -7.76
C ILE A 468 4.01 8.29 -6.55
N ALA A 469 3.72 7.76 -5.36
CA ALA A 469 4.32 8.18 -4.10
C ALA A 469 5.42 7.19 -3.66
N LEU A 470 6.60 7.73 -3.38
CA LEU A 470 7.83 7.01 -3.11
C LEU A 470 8.44 7.43 -1.78
N PRO A 471 9.06 6.49 -1.05
CA PRO A 471 9.92 6.83 0.07
C PRO A 471 11.05 7.76 -0.34
N GLY A 472 11.54 8.59 0.58
CA GLY A 472 12.59 9.57 0.29
C GLY A 472 13.92 8.97 -0.21
N TRP A 473 14.16 7.69 0.09
CA TRP A 473 15.34 6.93 -0.36
C TRP A 473 15.14 6.28 -1.74
N ALA A 474 13.90 5.99 -2.15
CA ALA A 474 13.56 5.25 -3.36
C ALA A 474 13.47 6.15 -4.62
N LYS A 475 14.06 7.34 -4.60
CA LYS A 475 13.96 8.32 -5.70
C LYS A 475 14.52 7.81 -7.03
N ARG A 476 15.40 6.81 -6.97
CA ARG A 476 16.06 6.20 -8.13
C ARG A 476 15.61 4.76 -8.35
N ASP A 477 14.68 4.26 -7.56
CA ASP A 477 14.23 2.89 -7.68
C ASP A 477 13.47 2.70 -8.98
N PRO A 478 13.63 1.54 -9.64
CA PRO A 478 13.06 1.29 -10.95
C PRO A 478 11.58 0.90 -10.79
N VAL A 479 10.74 1.91 -10.55
CA VAL A 479 9.30 1.77 -10.32
C VAL A 479 8.49 2.40 -11.45
N VAL A 480 7.45 1.68 -11.87
CA VAL A 480 6.50 2.10 -12.90
C VAL A 480 5.07 2.00 -12.40
N LEU A 481 4.17 2.72 -13.04
CA LEU A 481 2.74 2.49 -12.89
C LEU A 481 2.28 1.44 -13.91
N LEU A 482 1.76 0.30 -13.45
CA LEU A 482 1.11 -0.68 -14.32
C LEU A 482 -0.36 -0.32 -14.47
N ASN A 483 -0.78 -0.03 -15.69
CA ASN A 483 -2.16 0.26 -16.06
C ASN A 483 -2.81 -0.96 -16.74
N LEU A 484 -3.70 -1.62 -16.01
CA LEU A 484 -4.48 -2.78 -16.47
C LEU A 484 -5.99 -2.47 -16.50
N LEU A 485 -6.36 -1.18 -16.54
CA LEU A 485 -7.75 -0.77 -16.41
C LEU A 485 -8.65 -1.43 -17.46
N GLU A 486 -8.18 -1.56 -18.71
CA GLU A 486 -8.95 -2.21 -19.79
C GLU A 486 -9.05 -3.73 -19.66
N LEU A 487 -8.18 -4.36 -18.86
CA LEU A 487 -8.10 -5.82 -18.72
C LEU A 487 -8.92 -6.31 -17.52
N ASP A 488 -8.72 -5.70 -16.35
CA ASP A 488 -9.32 -6.14 -15.09
C ASP A 488 -9.48 -5.03 -14.04
N ASP A 489 -9.57 -3.77 -14.49
CA ASP A 489 -9.75 -2.58 -13.64
C ASP A 489 -8.62 -2.34 -12.61
N ARG A 490 -7.46 -3.00 -12.75
CA ARG A 490 -6.31 -2.76 -11.86
C ARG A 490 -5.42 -1.63 -12.36
N CYS A 491 -4.92 -0.82 -11.43
CA CYS A 491 -3.85 0.14 -11.66
C CYS A 491 -2.99 0.20 -10.39
N PHE A 492 -1.68 -0.05 -10.49
CA PHE A 492 -0.81 -0.12 -9.30
C PHE A 492 0.68 0.08 -9.62
N VAL A 493 1.46 0.46 -8.61
CA VAL A 493 2.92 0.60 -8.73
C VAL A 493 3.59 -0.77 -8.67
N ALA A 494 4.48 -1.03 -9.61
CA ALA A 494 5.34 -2.22 -9.62
C ALA A 494 6.81 -1.84 -9.78
N SER A 495 7.69 -2.68 -9.24
CA SER A 495 9.13 -2.58 -9.51
C SER A 495 9.47 -3.50 -10.69
N LEU A 496 10.20 -2.95 -11.66
CA LEU A 496 10.71 -3.67 -12.82
C LEU A 496 12.24 -3.51 -12.86
N ALA A 497 12.93 -4.42 -13.55
CA ALA A 497 14.35 -4.22 -13.85
C ALA A 497 14.53 -3.08 -14.86
N SER A 498 15.75 -2.54 -14.98
CA SER A 498 16.13 -1.66 -16.09
C SER A 498 17.36 -2.25 -16.79
N PRO A 499 17.27 -2.64 -18.07
CA PRO A 499 16.05 -2.67 -18.88
C PRO A 499 15.06 -3.78 -18.43
N PHE A 500 13.81 -3.70 -18.90
CA PHE A 500 12.79 -4.74 -18.71
C PHE A 500 12.22 -5.27 -20.02
N SER A 501 11.75 -6.52 -19.99
CA SER A 501 11.11 -7.23 -21.10
C SER A 501 9.60 -7.39 -20.91
N ARG A 502 8.89 -7.73 -21.99
CA ARG A 502 7.45 -8.07 -21.96
C ARG A 502 7.12 -9.13 -20.91
N ALA A 503 7.95 -10.18 -20.82
CA ALA A 503 7.74 -11.29 -19.88
C ALA A 503 7.84 -10.85 -18.41
N GLN A 504 8.69 -9.87 -18.09
CA GLN A 504 8.79 -9.31 -16.75
C GLN A 504 7.55 -8.49 -16.39
N VAL A 505 6.99 -7.72 -17.33
CA VAL A 505 5.74 -6.98 -17.12
C VAL A 505 4.57 -7.93 -16.83
N ILE A 506 4.41 -9.00 -17.63
CA ILE A 506 3.34 -9.99 -17.43
C ILE A 506 3.45 -10.65 -16.04
N ARG A 507 4.68 -10.98 -15.62
CA ARG A 507 4.94 -11.55 -14.30
C ARG A 507 4.62 -10.55 -13.18
N ALA A 508 5.05 -9.29 -13.31
CA ALA A 508 4.77 -8.23 -12.35
C ALA A 508 3.26 -7.90 -12.27
N ALA A 509 2.55 -8.03 -13.38
CA ALA A 509 1.09 -7.92 -13.48
C ALA A 509 0.33 -9.07 -12.79
N GLY A 510 1.03 -10.16 -12.43
CA GLY A 510 0.42 -11.37 -11.87
C GLY A 510 -0.42 -12.13 -12.91
N LEU A 511 -0.14 -11.96 -14.19
CA LEU A 511 -0.82 -12.65 -15.28
C LEU A 511 -0.09 -13.98 -15.60
N PRO A 512 -0.81 -15.00 -16.10
CA PRO A 512 -0.19 -16.23 -16.61
C PRO A 512 0.89 -15.92 -17.67
N PRO A 513 2.01 -16.66 -17.72
CA PRO A 513 3.12 -16.37 -18.64
C PRO A 513 2.72 -16.52 -20.12
N ASP A 514 1.70 -17.31 -20.40
CA ASP A 514 1.08 -17.57 -21.70
C ASP A 514 -0.08 -16.60 -22.03
N SER A 515 -0.26 -15.52 -21.25
CA SER A 515 -1.29 -14.53 -21.52
C SER A 515 -1.08 -13.85 -22.87
N GLU A 516 -2.11 -13.96 -23.71
CA GLU A 516 -2.24 -13.21 -24.96
C GLU A 516 -2.68 -11.78 -24.62
N VAL A 517 -1.71 -10.93 -24.26
CA VAL A 517 -1.91 -9.50 -23.95
C VAL A 517 -0.88 -8.64 -24.68
N ASP A 518 -1.30 -7.44 -25.06
CA ASP A 518 -0.41 -6.43 -25.62
C ASP A 518 0.13 -5.56 -24.48
N VAL A 519 1.45 -5.35 -24.47
CA VAL A 519 2.15 -4.53 -23.47
C VAL A 519 2.74 -3.30 -24.15
N PHE A 520 2.38 -2.10 -23.70
CA PHE A 520 2.85 -0.83 -24.24
C PHE A 520 3.71 -0.14 -23.19
N ALA A 521 5.00 0.06 -23.50
CA ALA A 521 5.91 0.78 -22.61
C ALA A 521 5.72 2.30 -22.79
N PHE A 522 5.37 2.99 -21.71
CA PHE A 522 5.32 4.46 -21.68
C PHE A 522 4.42 5.04 -22.78
N ARG A 523 4.96 5.90 -23.63
CA ARG A 523 4.25 6.59 -24.72
C ARG A 523 4.28 5.83 -26.04
N GLU A 524 4.74 4.58 -26.03
CA GLU A 524 4.81 3.79 -27.25
C GLU A 524 3.43 3.31 -27.71
N HIS A 525 3.21 3.37 -29.02
CA HIS A 525 1.96 2.95 -29.66
C HIS A 525 2.05 1.55 -30.29
N ILE A 526 3.24 0.96 -30.29
CA ILE A 526 3.51 -0.40 -30.79
C ILE A 526 3.70 -1.32 -29.58
N PRO A 527 3.00 -2.47 -29.50
CA PRO A 527 3.19 -3.38 -28.38
C PRO A 527 4.62 -3.93 -28.36
N MET A 528 5.14 -4.18 -27.16
CA MET A 528 6.44 -4.79 -26.95
C MET A 528 6.46 -6.17 -27.60
N GLY A 529 7.45 -6.41 -28.47
CA GLY A 529 7.74 -7.75 -28.96
C GLY A 529 8.21 -8.69 -27.83
N PRO A 530 8.20 -10.01 -28.06
CA PRO A 530 8.56 -11.00 -27.04
C PRO A 530 9.99 -10.83 -26.50
N ASP A 531 10.93 -10.49 -27.38
CA ASP A 531 12.36 -10.33 -27.06
C ASP A 531 12.77 -8.87 -26.89
N ARG A 532 11.80 -7.94 -26.93
CA ARG A 532 12.09 -6.51 -26.83
C ARG A 532 12.32 -6.13 -25.37
N GLU A 533 13.43 -5.44 -25.14
CA GLU A 533 13.74 -4.80 -23.87
C GLU A 533 13.55 -3.28 -23.96
N CYS A 534 13.19 -2.66 -22.84
CA CYS A 534 12.96 -1.23 -22.72
C CYS A 534 13.63 -0.70 -21.44
N ASP A 535 14.35 0.42 -21.56
CA ASP A 535 14.91 1.09 -20.40
C ASP A 535 13.81 1.71 -19.54
N LEU A 536 13.94 1.60 -18.23
CA LEU A 536 12.93 2.10 -17.32
C LEU A 536 12.98 3.64 -17.24
N VAL A 537 11.83 4.26 -17.43
CA VAL A 537 11.62 5.69 -17.21
C VAL A 537 10.97 5.89 -15.84
N PRO A 538 11.59 6.64 -14.91
CA PRO A 538 10.99 6.94 -13.61
C PRO A 538 9.63 7.64 -13.77
N GLY A 539 8.62 7.17 -13.04
CA GLY A 539 7.25 7.67 -13.20
C GLY A 539 6.56 7.16 -14.47
N GLY A 540 7.20 6.30 -15.24
CA GLY A 540 6.65 5.80 -16.48
C GLY A 540 5.44 4.88 -16.26
N THR A 541 4.43 5.00 -17.11
CA THR A 541 3.27 4.11 -17.11
C THR A 541 3.43 3.02 -18.17
N VAL A 542 3.29 1.76 -17.79
CA VAL A 542 3.23 0.63 -18.72
C VAL A 542 1.79 0.14 -18.79
N THR A 543 1.21 0.15 -19.99
CA THR A 543 -0.19 -0.23 -20.21
C THR A 543 -0.27 -1.65 -20.74
N VAL A 544 -1.14 -2.47 -20.13
CA VAL A 544 -1.41 -3.84 -20.57
C VAL A 544 -2.89 -3.94 -20.95
N ARG A 545 -3.17 -4.41 -22.15
CA ARG A 545 -4.54 -4.54 -22.66
C ARG A 545 -4.72 -5.82 -23.47
N HIS A 546 -5.97 -6.13 -23.79
CA HIS A 546 -6.26 -7.21 -24.73
C HIS A 546 -5.64 -6.95 -26.11
N PRO A 547 -5.21 -7.99 -26.83
CA PRO A 547 -4.70 -7.85 -28.19
C PRO A 547 -5.72 -7.15 -29.06
N HIS A 548 -5.26 -6.27 -29.95
CA HIS A 548 -6.14 -5.45 -30.79
C HIS A 548 -7.16 -6.26 -31.62
N GLU A 549 -6.86 -7.52 -31.98
CA GLU A 549 -7.79 -8.44 -32.66
C GLU A 549 -8.83 -9.08 -31.72
N ALA A 550 -8.53 -9.20 -30.42
CA ALA A 550 -9.41 -9.84 -29.44
C ALA A 550 -10.59 -8.95 -29.03
N ILE A 551 -10.47 -7.63 -29.19
CA ILE A 551 -11.54 -6.68 -28.88
C ILE A 551 -12.73 -6.90 -29.83
N GLU A 552 -12.51 -7.11 -31.14
CA GLU A 552 -13.61 -7.44 -32.06
C GLU A 552 -14.32 -8.74 -31.67
N PHE A 553 -13.56 -9.76 -31.24
CA PHE A 553 -14.11 -11.06 -30.82
C PHE A 553 -14.90 -10.99 -29.50
N LEU A 554 -14.44 -10.23 -28.50
CA LEU A 554 -15.14 -10.04 -27.23
C LEU A 554 -16.38 -9.16 -27.38
N TRP A 555 -16.33 -8.13 -28.23
CA TRP A 555 -17.51 -7.35 -28.62
C TRP A 555 -18.52 -8.22 -29.37
N TYR A 556 -18.09 -9.08 -30.30
CA TYR A 556 -18.99 -10.01 -31.00
C TYR A 556 -19.60 -11.06 -30.07
N LYS A 557 -18.84 -11.60 -29.13
CA LYS A 557 -19.33 -12.61 -28.17
C LYS A 557 -20.32 -12.01 -27.16
N ASN A 558 -20.08 -10.77 -26.73
CA ASN A 558 -21.02 -10.01 -25.90
C ASN A 558 -22.26 -9.55 -26.69
N MET A 559 -22.15 -9.28 -28.00
CA MET A 559 -23.30 -9.06 -28.89
C MET A 559 -24.11 -10.33 -29.17
N GLU A 560 -23.49 -11.50 -29.34
CA GLU A 560 -24.20 -12.77 -29.56
C GLU A 560 -24.94 -13.25 -28.30
N LEU A 561 -24.39 -12.98 -27.11
CA LEU A 561 -25.08 -13.20 -25.84
C LEU A 561 -26.17 -12.16 -25.58
N GLY A 562 -26.11 -11.01 -26.25
CA GLY A 562 -27.11 -9.95 -26.26
C GLY A 562 -28.05 -9.99 -27.47
N LYS A 563 -28.71 -11.11 -27.77
CA LYS A 563 -29.79 -11.13 -28.76
C LYS A 563 -30.98 -10.28 -28.27
N ILE A 564 -31.16 -9.07 -28.83
CA ILE A 564 -32.45 -8.53 -29.34
C ILE A 564 -32.18 -7.36 -30.33
N ARG A 565 -32.52 -7.63 -31.60
CA ARG A 565 -32.96 -6.75 -32.72
C ARG A 565 -32.32 -5.36 -32.91
N ARG A 566 -31.61 -5.18 -34.04
CA ARG A 566 -31.87 -4.12 -35.06
C ARG A 566 -31.19 -4.41 -36.40
N THR A 567 -31.68 -3.75 -37.44
CA THR A 567 -31.79 -4.14 -38.86
C THR A 567 -30.53 -4.00 -39.73
N SER A 568 -30.44 -4.89 -40.73
CA SER A 568 -29.32 -5.26 -41.61
C SER A 568 -28.81 -4.22 -42.64
N GLN A 569 -28.95 -2.91 -42.42
CA GLN A 569 -28.64 -1.90 -43.46
C GLN A 569 -27.30 -1.16 -43.25
N SER A 570 -26.65 -1.31 -42.10
CA SER A 570 -25.39 -0.61 -41.77
C SER A 570 -24.11 -1.35 -42.21
N VAL A 571 -24.20 -2.63 -42.56
CA VAL A 571 -23.03 -3.49 -42.79
C VAL A 571 -22.37 -3.24 -44.15
N HIS A 572 -23.11 -2.76 -45.16
CA HIS A 572 -22.53 -2.48 -46.47
C HIS A 572 -21.77 -1.14 -46.56
N GLN A 573 -22.14 -0.14 -45.76
CA GLN A 573 -21.45 1.16 -45.72
C GLN A 573 -20.12 1.13 -44.94
N HIS A 574 -19.98 0.23 -43.95
CA HIS A 574 -18.74 0.12 -43.18
C HIS A 574 -17.58 -0.53 -43.97
N LEU A 575 -17.89 -1.48 -44.86
CA LEU A 575 -16.86 -2.20 -45.64
C LEU A 575 -16.22 -1.36 -46.76
N GLU A 576 -16.92 -0.34 -47.30
CA GLU A 576 -16.31 0.58 -48.28
C GLU A 576 -15.40 1.64 -47.61
N ILE A 577 -15.67 2.02 -46.36
CA ILE A 577 -14.88 3.03 -45.63
C ILE A 577 -13.54 2.46 -45.14
N CYS A 578 -13.48 1.17 -44.76
CA CYS A 578 -12.24 0.50 -44.39
C CYS A 578 -11.23 0.41 -45.54
N ASN A 579 -11.68 0.24 -46.79
CA ASN A 579 -10.80 0.18 -47.96
C ASN A 579 -10.21 1.56 -48.33
N ILE A 580 -10.90 2.66 -48.02
CA ILE A 580 -10.39 4.02 -48.26
C ILE A 580 -9.32 4.40 -47.21
N TRP A 581 -9.45 3.93 -45.97
CA TRP A 581 -8.48 4.19 -44.89
C TRP A 581 -7.15 3.44 -45.05
N VAL A 582 -7.16 2.21 -45.60
CA VAL A 582 -5.91 1.48 -45.90
C VAL A 582 -5.07 2.21 -46.97
N SER A 583 -5.72 2.95 -47.89
CA SER A 583 -5.01 3.71 -48.92
C SER A 583 -4.40 5.02 -48.40
N ILE A 584 -5.03 5.69 -47.43
CA ILE A 584 -4.56 6.98 -46.89
C ILE A 584 -3.41 6.81 -45.90
N VAL A 585 -3.39 5.70 -45.14
CA VAL A 585 -2.30 5.40 -44.19
C VAL A 585 -1.01 4.98 -44.92
N ILE A 586 -1.10 4.34 -46.09
CA ILE A 586 0.07 3.97 -46.91
C ILE A 586 0.75 5.21 -47.53
N ASP A 587 -0.01 6.24 -47.90
CA ASP A 587 0.55 7.47 -48.46
C ASP A 587 1.18 8.40 -47.40
N TYR A 588 0.69 8.37 -46.15
CA TYR A 588 1.23 9.21 -45.06
C TYR A 588 2.56 8.70 -44.49
N VAL A 589 2.84 7.39 -44.61
CA VAL A 589 4.12 6.77 -44.18
C VAL A 589 5.24 6.99 -45.19
N HIS A 590 4.94 7.41 -46.43
CA HIS A 590 5.95 7.73 -47.44
C HIS A 590 6.44 9.21 -47.42
N LEU A 591 5.91 10.05 -46.52
CA LEU A 591 6.17 11.49 -46.47
C LEU A 591 6.80 11.99 -45.15
N LEU A 592 7.14 11.09 -44.23
CA LEU A 592 8.10 11.29 -43.12
C LEU A 592 9.39 10.55 -43.45
#